data_AF-A0A1Z5HCP3-F1
#
_entry.id   AF-A0A1Z5HCP3-F1
#
_cell.length_a   1.000
_cell.length_b   1.000
_cell.length_c   1.000
_cell.angle_alpha   90.00
_cell.angle_beta   90.00
_cell.angle_gamma   90.00
#
_symmetry.space_group_name_H-M   'P 1'
#
loop_
_entity.id
_entity.type
_entity.pdbx_description
1 polymer ?
#
loop_
_entity_poly.entity_id
_entity_poly.type
_entity_poly.pdbx_seq_one_letter_code
_entity_poly.pdbx_strand_id
1 'polypeptide(L)'
;MANYFKQHNKQVILSAGKGEEAQLDEVQKVTQLPCYRGNLSLLQLIEVMQNVELIVCLDNGIGQLAKAIATPTVCLFGGGSTILFAEAKFWKNIPYRSVTTDIECRNTSLLFKRKIDWIQTCNRSINDCIHQSPHCMQNISVQKVIQACKKIIELGLEPIQDYK
;
A
#
# COMPACT_ATOMS: atom_id res chain seq x y z
N MET A 1 -7.11 -7.42 9.66
CA MET A 1 -7.38 -5.98 9.40
C MET A 1 -8.85 -5.72 9.10
N ALA A 2 -9.48 -6.34 8.08
CA ALA A 2 -10.88 -6.06 7.73
C ALA A 2 -11.88 -6.22 8.90
N ASN A 3 -11.69 -7.23 9.76
CA ASN A 3 -12.52 -7.44 10.96
C ASN A 3 -12.49 -6.25 11.92
N TYR A 4 -11.33 -5.58 12.08
CA TYR A 4 -11.21 -4.38 12.90
C TYR A 4 -12.12 -3.27 12.37
N PHE A 5 -12.08 -2.99 11.06
CA PHE A 5 -12.90 -1.95 10.45
C PHE A 5 -14.39 -2.27 10.49
N LYS A 6 -14.77 -3.55 10.30
CA LYS A 6 -16.15 -4.01 10.49
C LYS A 6 -16.67 -3.77 11.90
N GLN A 7 -15.86 -4.07 12.93
CA GLN A 7 -16.20 -3.81 14.34
C GLN A 7 -16.35 -2.31 14.65
N HIS A 8 -15.81 -1.43 13.79
CA HIS A 8 -15.92 0.02 13.90
C HIS A 8 -16.90 0.60 12.85
N ASN A 9 -17.92 -0.17 12.45
CA ASN A 9 -18.99 0.25 11.55
C ASN A 9 -18.52 0.76 10.17
N LYS A 10 -17.37 0.28 9.68
CA LYS A 10 -16.91 0.57 8.32
C LYS A 10 -17.18 -0.60 7.39
N GLN A 11 -17.64 -0.30 6.18
CA GLN A 11 -17.69 -1.26 5.10
C GLN A 11 -16.29 -1.45 4.52
N VAL A 12 -15.95 -2.70 4.17
CA VAL A 12 -14.68 -3.05 3.56
C VAL A 12 -14.97 -3.76 2.25
N ILE A 13 -14.35 -3.28 1.18
CA ILE A 13 -14.45 -3.86 -0.16
C ILE A 13 -13.04 -4.25 -0.60
N LEU A 14 -12.91 -5.41 -1.23
CA LEU A 14 -11.66 -5.87 -1.82
C LEU A 14 -11.62 -5.53 -3.31
N SER A 15 -10.43 -5.31 -3.85
CA SER A 15 -10.22 -5.15 -5.28
C SER A 15 -8.92 -5.80 -5.68
N ALA A 16 -8.90 -6.35 -6.89
CA ALA A 16 -7.69 -6.85 -7.54
C ALA A 16 -7.71 -6.49 -9.02
N GLY A 17 -6.53 -6.47 -9.63
CA GLY A 17 -6.37 -6.31 -11.07
C GLY A 17 -6.78 -7.55 -11.85
N LYS A 18 -6.85 -7.40 -13.18
CA LYS A 18 -7.06 -8.51 -14.10
C LYS A 18 -5.88 -9.49 -14.00
N GLY A 19 -6.16 -10.77 -13.73
CA GLY A 19 -5.15 -11.81 -13.51
C GLY A 19 -4.68 -11.93 -12.06
N GLU A 20 -5.24 -11.15 -11.14
CA GLU A 20 -4.95 -11.21 -9.69
C GLU A 20 -6.14 -11.77 -8.89
N GLU A 21 -7.06 -12.47 -9.54
CA GLU A 21 -8.29 -12.98 -8.92
C GLU A 21 -7.99 -14.08 -7.88
N ALA A 22 -6.93 -14.87 -8.09
CA ALA A 22 -6.52 -15.92 -7.16
C ALA A 22 -6.15 -15.36 -5.78
N GLN A 23 -5.56 -14.16 -5.73
CA GLN A 23 -5.24 -13.49 -4.47
C GLN A 23 -6.51 -13.12 -3.71
N LEU A 24 -7.59 -12.73 -4.41
CA LEU A 24 -8.89 -12.50 -3.79
C LEU A 24 -9.53 -13.79 -3.30
N ASP A 25 -9.41 -14.89 -4.07
CA ASP A 25 -9.94 -16.20 -3.68
C ASP A 25 -9.42 -16.63 -2.32
N GLU A 26 -8.11 -16.51 -2.07
CA GLU A 26 -7.50 -16.84 -0.77
C GLU A 26 -8.07 -16.00 0.37
N VAL A 27 -8.29 -14.70 0.15
CA VAL A 27 -8.90 -13.82 1.18
C VAL A 27 -10.38 -14.13 1.37
N GLN A 28 -11.10 -14.53 0.32
CA GLN A 28 -12.51 -14.89 0.40
C GLN A 28 -12.76 -16.26 1.06
N LYS A 29 -11.79 -17.18 1.08
CA LYS A 29 -11.88 -18.42 1.89
C LYS A 29 -12.10 -18.13 3.38
N VAL A 30 -11.60 -16.99 3.86
CA VAL A 30 -11.68 -16.58 5.27
C VAL A 30 -12.53 -15.33 5.49
N THR A 31 -13.11 -14.74 4.43
CA THR A 31 -13.97 -13.54 4.54
C THR A 31 -15.12 -13.55 3.54
N GLN A 32 -16.27 -12.99 3.92
CA GLN A 32 -17.40 -12.76 3.02
C GLN A 32 -17.48 -11.28 2.62
N LEU A 33 -16.35 -10.71 2.20
CA LEU A 33 -16.28 -9.30 1.80
C LEU A 33 -16.72 -9.13 0.33
N PRO A 34 -17.46 -8.05 0.01
CA PRO A 34 -17.65 -7.64 -1.38
C PRO A 34 -16.30 -7.45 -2.08
N CYS A 35 -16.21 -7.81 -3.35
CA CYS A 35 -14.97 -7.67 -4.11
C CYS A 35 -15.19 -7.29 -5.58
N TYR A 36 -14.25 -6.52 -6.13
CA TYR A 36 -14.11 -6.26 -7.56
C TYR A 36 -12.97 -7.14 -8.11
N ARG A 37 -13.30 -8.04 -9.03
CA ARG A 37 -12.41 -9.11 -9.52
C ARG A 37 -11.81 -8.78 -10.88
N GLY A 38 -10.97 -7.74 -10.94
CA GLY A 38 -10.30 -7.36 -12.20
C GLY A 38 -11.23 -6.95 -13.33
N ASN A 39 -12.50 -6.63 -13.02
CA ASN A 39 -13.57 -6.38 -13.99
C ASN A 39 -13.92 -4.89 -14.14
N LEU A 40 -13.20 -4.00 -13.47
CA LEU A 40 -13.37 -2.56 -13.60
C LEU A 40 -12.44 -2.01 -14.69
N SER A 41 -12.98 -1.15 -15.54
CA SER A 41 -12.14 -0.23 -16.32
C SER A 41 -11.41 0.74 -15.39
N LEU A 42 -10.34 1.37 -15.88
CA LEU A 42 -9.57 2.34 -15.10
C LEU A 42 -10.46 3.49 -14.59
N LEU A 43 -11.41 3.97 -15.40
CA LEU A 43 -12.31 5.05 -15.00
C LEU A 43 -13.26 4.61 -13.89
N GLN A 44 -13.83 3.40 -13.99
CA GLN A 44 -14.69 2.85 -12.94
C GLN A 44 -13.91 2.61 -11.64
N LEU A 45 -12.65 2.19 -11.73
CA LEU A 45 -11.78 2.04 -10.57
C LEU A 45 -11.51 3.40 -9.90
N ILE A 46 -11.22 4.44 -10.68
CA ILE A 46 -11.06 5.80 -10.16
C ILE A 46 -12.33 6.26 -9.44
N GLU A 47 -13.50 6.03 -10.03
CA GLU A 47 -14.79 6.37 -9.42
C GLU A 47 -14.97 5.66 -8.07
N VAL A 48 -14.69 4.36 -7.99
CA VAL A 48 -14.71 3.63 -6.71
C VAL A 48 -13.72 4.23 -5.71
N MET A 49 -12.49 4.50 -6.14
CA MET A 49 -11.43 5.04 -5.29
C MET A 49 -11.74 6.45 -4.77
N GLN A 50 -12.46 7.28 -5.51
CA GLN A 50 -12.87 8.62 -5.05
C GLN A 50 -14.00 8.59 -4.03
N ASN A 51 -14.76 7.49 -3.97
CA ASN A 51 -15.94 7.33 -3.12
C ASN A 51 -15.69 6.47 -1.86
N VAL A 52 -14.44 6.12 -1.56
CA VAL A 52 -14.06 5.45 -0.32
C VAL A 52 -13.40 6.41 0.66
N GLU A 53 -13.60 6.18 1.95
CA GLU A 53 -12.95 6.97 3.01
C GLU A 53 -11.44 6.71 3.12
N LEU A 54 -11.00 5.53 2.71
CA LEU A 54 -9.62 5.08 2.87
C LEU A 54 -9.28 3.96 1.88
N ILE A 55 -8.09 4.04 1.28
CA ILE A 55 -7.48 2.98 0.49
C ILE A 55 -6.34 2.37 1.29
N VAL A 56 -6.28 1.04 1.33
CA VAL A 56 -5.09 0.29 1.78
C VAL A 56 -4.58 -0.54 0.62
N CYS A 57 -3.34 -0.29 0.19
CA CYS A 57 -2.78 -0.92 -1.02
C CYS A 57 -1.29 -1.25 -0.86
N LEU A 58 -0.74 -1.95 -1.86
CA LEU A 58 0.70 -2.18 -2.00
C LEU A 58 1.37 -1.02 -2.77
N ASP A 59 2.69 -1.00 -2.79
CA ASP A 59 3.52 -0.05 -3.54
C ASP A 59 3.51 -0.28 -5.06
N ASN A 60 2.30 -0.26 -5.64
CA ASN A 60 2.06 -0.45 -7.07
C ASN A 60 1.32 0.76 -7.68
N GLY A 61 0.86 0.59 -8.93
CA GLY A 61 0.14 1.63 -9.67
C GLY A 61 -1.11 2.17 -8.96
N ILE A 62 -1.80 1.35 -8.16
CA ILE A 62 -2.98 1.77 -7.38
C ILE A 62 -2.59 2.79 -6.30
N GLY A 63 -1.46 2.58 -5.63
CA GLY A 63 -0.94 3.54 -4.66
C GLY A 63 -0.60 4.89 -5.28
N GLN A 64 -0.02 4.91 -6.48
CA GLN A 64 0.27 6.15 -7.21
C GLN A 64 -1.01 6.83 -7.73
N LEU A 65 -1.97 6.06 -8.22
CA LEU A 65 -3.25 6.58 -8.67
C LEU A 65 -4.03 7.22 -7.51
N ALA A 66 -4.04 6.58 -6.34
CA ALA A 66 -4.70 7.09 -5.14
C ALA A 66 -4.12 8.43 -4.68
N LYS A 67 -2.79 8.61 -4.78
CA LYS A 67 -2.13 9.90 -4.57
C LYS A 67 -2.62 10.98 -5.54
N ALA A 68 -2.71 10.62 -6.83
CA ALA A 68 -3.07 11.57 -7.88
C ALA A 68 -4.50 12.11 -7.72
N ILE A 69 -5.42 11.30 -7.19
CA ILE A 69 -6.82 11.69 -6.91
C ILE A 69 -7.03 12.14 -5.46
N ALA A 70 -5.96 12.20 -4.65
CA ALA A 70 -5.97 12.62 -3.25
C ALA A 70 -6.92 11.86 -2.32
N THR A 71 -7.24 10.60 -2.63
CA THR A 71 -7.97 9.73 -1.69
C THR A 71 -7.05 9.37 -0.51
N PRO A 72 -7.50 9.46 0.75
CA PRO A 72 -6.74 8.99 1.91
C PRO A 72 -6.21 7.57 1.70
N THR A 73 -4.90 7.40 1.81
CA THR A 73 -4.22 6.15 1.44
C THR A 73 -3.18 5.71 2.44
N VAL A 74 -3.24 4.45 2.85
CA VAL A 74 -2.16 3.73 3.54
C VAL A 74 -1.55 2.73 2.57
N CYS A 75 -0.28 2.94 2.21
CA CYS A 75 0.42 2.12 1.23
C CYS A 75 1.54 1.30 1.89
N LEU A 76 1.55 -0.01 1.64
CA LEU A 76 2.49 -0.94 2.25
C LEU A 76 3.70 -1.15 1.34
N PHE A 77 4.90 -0.98 1.91
CA PHE A 77 6.17 -1.12 1.21
C PHE A 77 6.99 -2.26 1.79
N GLY A 78 7.21 -3.29 0.99
CA GLY A 78 8.14 -4.38 1.30
C GLY A 78 9.56 -4.01 0.90
N GLY A 79 10.04 -4.58 -0.21
CA GLY A 79 11.37 -4.31 -0.77
C GLY A 79 11.53 -2.90 -1.38
N GLY A 80 10.42 -2.23 -1.69
CA GLY A 80 10.41 -0.87 -2.22
C GLY A 80 10.95 0.18 -1.25
N SER A 81 11.25 1.37 -1.78
CA SER A 81 11.76 2.51 -1.02
C SER A 81 10.69 3.59 -0.86
N THR A 82 10.37 3.92 0.39
CA THR A 82 9.44 5.02 0.70
C THR A 82 10.02 6.37 0.32
N ILE A 83 11.33 6.56 0.43
CA ILE A 83 12.02 7.78 0.00
C ILE A 83 11.80 8.03 -1.50
N LEU A 84 11.88 6.99 -2.33
CA LEU A 84 11.68 7.11 -3.77
C LEU A 84 10.22 7.33 -4.18
N PHE A 85 9.30 6.58 -3.57
CA PHE A 85 7.94 6.42 -4.10
C PHE A 85 6.84 6.97 -3.19
N ALA A 86 7.14 7.29 -1.93
CA ALA A 86 6.19 7.82 -0.95
C ALA A 86 6.44 9.30 -0.63
N GLU A 87 7.68 9.66 -0.29
CA GLU A 87 8.03 10.86 0.50
C GLU A 87 8.49 12.07 -0.33
N ALA A 88 8.19 12.13 -1.63
CA ALA A 88 8.57 13.28 -2.45
C ALA A 88 7.86 14.56 -1.95
N LYS A 89 8.60 15.69 -1.91
CA LYS A 89 8.08 17.00 -1.47
C LYS A 89 6.80 17.45 -2.20
N PHE A 90 6.64 17.03 -3.45
CA PHE A 90 5.44 17.29 -4.25
C PHE A 90 4.16 16.74 -3.58
N TRP A 91 4.28 15.61 -2.88
CA TRP A 91 3.19 14.89 -2.23
C TRP A 91 3.00 15.24 -0.75
N LYS A 92 3.66 16.29 -0.22
CA LYS A 92 3.63 16.57 1.23
C LYS A 92 2.23 16.88 1.79
N ASN A 93 1.32 17.38 0.95
CA ASN A 93 -0.03 17.82 1.35
C ASN A 93 -1.13 16.82 0.99
N ILE A 94 -0.81 15.66 0.41
CA ILE A 94 -1.83 14.64 0.13
C ILE A 94 -2.01 13.71 1.34
N PRO A 95 -3.23 13.20 1.59
CA PRO A 95 -3.50 12.28 2.69
C PRO A 95 -2.93 10.90 2.36
N TYR A 96 -1.60 10.75 2.50
CA TYR A 96 -0.89 9.52 2.17
C TYR A 96 0.07 9.11 3.29
N ARG A 97 0.06 7.83 3.65
CA ARG A 97 0.96 7.23 4.63
C ARG A 97 1.61 5.98 4.06
N SER A 98 2.93 5.95 4.03
CA SER A 98 3.70 4.73 3.81
C SER A 98 3.80 3.94 5.11
N VAL A 99 3.66 2.62 5.02
CA VAL A 99 3.98 1.69 6.11
C VAL A 99 5.02 0.71 5.57
N THR A 100 6.17 0.66 6.23
CA THR A 100 7.26 -0.24 5.90
C THR A 100 7.89 -0.79 7.18
N THR A 101 8.85 -1.71 7.03
CA THR A 101 9.72 -2.18 8.11
C THR A 101 11.16 -2.00 7.69
N ASP A 102 12.04 -1.83 8.67
CA ASP A 102 13.47 -1.85 8.43
C ASP A 102 13.88 -3.28 8.09
N ILE A 103 14.63 -3.42 6.99
CA ILE A 103 15.08 -4.70 6.45
C ILE A 103 16.49 -4.53 5.91
N GLU A 104 17.35 -5.50 6.16
CA GLU A 104 18.74 -5.51 5.70
C GLU A 104 18.86 -5.80 4.20
N CYS A 105 17.85 -6.45 3.61
CA CYS A 105 17.87 -6.84 2.20
C CYS A 105 17.56 -5.68 1.24
N ARG A 106 17.19 -4.49 1.74
CA ARG A 106 17.04 -3.25 0.97
C ARG A 106 18.42 -2.62 0.72
N ASN A 107 19.23 -3.28 -0.09
CA ASN A 107 20.65 -2.98 -0.27
C ASN A 107 21.09 -2.88 -1.74
N THR A 108 20.15 -2.70 -2.67
CA THR A 108 20.42 -2.53 -4.09
C THR A 108 20.34 -1.05 -4.47
N SER A 109 21.35 -0.57 -5.20
CA SER A 109 21.47 0.81 -5.68
C SER A 109 21.10 0.96 -7.16
N LEU A 110 20.25 0.07 -7.67
CA LEU A 110 19.85 0.01 -9.08
C LEU A 110 18.38 0.43 -9.21
N LEU A 111 18.14 1.48 -9.97
CA LEU A 111 16.80 1.94 -10.34
C LEU A 111 16.72 2.05 -11.86
N PHE A 112 15.76 1.35 -12.49
CA PHE A 112 15.58 1.34 -13.95
C PHE A 112 16.88 1.11 -14.74
N LYS A 113 17.66 0.10 -14.32
CA LYS A 113 18.97 -0.27 -14.91
C LYS A 113 20.04 0.82 -14.79
N ARG A 114 19.86 1.82 -13.93
CA ARG A 114 20.84 2.87 -13.63
C ARG A 114 21.35 2.72 -12.19
N LYS A 115 22.66 2.83 -12.00
CA LYS A 115 23.28 2.83 -10.68
C LYS A 115 23.14 4.22 -10.06
N ILE A 116 22.57 4.29 -8.86
CA ILE A 116 22.39 5.52 -8.08
C ILE A 116 22.73 5.20 -6.62
N ASP A 117 23.87 5.67 -6.15
CA ASP A 117 24.51 5.17 -4.91
C ASP A 117 23.68 5.36 -3.64
N TRP A 118 22.85 6.42 -3.58
CA TRP A 118 21.99 6.69 -2.42
C TRP A 118 20.73 5.83 -2.39
N ILE A 119 20.37 5.16 -3.49
CA ILE A 119 19.17 4.33 -3.54
C ILE A 119 19.38 3.04 -2.77
N GLN A 120 18.38 2.71 -1.96
CA GLN A 120 18.30 1.46 -1.23
C GLN A 120 16.95 0.82 -1.54
N THR A 121 16.94 -0.22 -2.37
CA THR A 121 15.77 -1.06 -2.68
C THR A 121 16.12 -2.55 -2.59
N CYS A 122 15.12 -3.42 -2.58
CA CYS A 122 15.27 -4.85 -2.82
C CYS A 122 14.43 -5.25 -4.03
N ASN A 123 15.08 -5.74 -5.09
CA ASN A 123 14.43 -6.20 -6.33
C ASN A 123 14.52 -7.72 -6.51
N ARG A 124 14.87 -8.46 -5.46
CA ARG A 124 14.99 -9.93 -5.52
C ARG A 124 13.61 -10.55 -5.67
N SER A 125 13.53 -11.62 -6.46
CA SER A 125 12.32 -12.46 -6.48
C SER A 125 12.19 -13.23 -5.16
N ILE A 126 11.06 -13.89 -4.94
CA ILE A 126 10.89 -14.79 -3.78
C ILE A 126 11.94 -15.90 -3.80
N ASN A 127 12.27 -16.43 -4.99
CA ASN A 127 13.26 -17.49 -5.16
C ASN A 127 14.70 -17.03 -4.86
N ASP A 128 14.99 -15.75 -5.08
CA ASP A 128 16.30 -15.16 -4.83
C ASP A 128 16.38 -14.48 -3.45
N CYS A 129 15.31 -14.53 -2.66
CA CYS A 129 15.24 -13.87 -1.38
C CYS A 129 16.14 -14.58 -0.36
N ILE A 130 17.00 -13.81 0.33
CA ILE A 130 17.90 -14.35 1.36
C ILE A 130 17.14 -15.00 2.54
N HIS A 131 15.88 -14.61 2.74
CA HIS A 131 14.99 -15.16 3.76
C HIS A 131 14.12 -16.31 3.26
N GLN A 132 14.21 -16.65 1.96
CA GLN A 132 13.38 -17.66 1.29
C GLN A 132 11.87 -17.44 1.50
N SER A 133 11.47 -16.20 1.75
CA SER A 133 10.12 -15.78 2.12
C SER A 133 9.95 -14.28 1.85
N PRO A 134 8.71 -13.76 1.72
CA PRO A 134 8.45 -12.32 1.63
C PRO A 134 8.60 -11.63 3.00
N HIS A 135 9.76 -11.79 3.64
CA HIS A 135 10.08 -11.34 5.00
C HIS A 135 9.75 -9.87 5.23
N CYS A 136 10.04 -9.03 4.23
CA CYS A 136 9.76 -7.59 4.27
C CYS A 136 8.27 -7.25 4.43
N MET A 137 7.37 -8.05 3.85
CA MET A 137 5.93 -7.87 4.01
C MET A 137 5.42 -8.54 5.28
N GLN A 138 5.97 -9.70 5.65
CA GLN A 138 5.57 -10.44 6.85
C GLN A 138 5.89 -9.69 8.15
N ASN A 139 6.95 -8.88 8.16
CA ASN A 139 7.31 -8.05 9.32
C ASN A 139 6.47 -6.78 9.45
N ILE A 140 5.60 -6.46 8.49
CA ILE A 140 4.65 -5.36 8.63
C ILE A 140 3.47 -5.85 9.48
N SER A 141 3.46 -5.48 10.76
CA SER A 141 2.37 -5.90 11.65
C SER A 141 1.03 -5.27 11.26
N VAL A 142 -0.05 -6.06 11.37
CA VAL A 142 -1.42 -5.58 11.14
C VAL A 142 -1.76 -4.39 12.05
N GLN A 143 -1.25 -4.37 13.28
CA GLN A 143 -1.45 -3.26 14.21
C GLN A 143 -0.80 -1.96 13.70
N LYS A 144 0.42 -2.03 13.15
CA LYS A 144 1.09 -0.86 12.56
C LYS A 144 0.27 -0.29 11.40
N VAL A 145 -0.30 -1.15 10.57
CA VAL A 145 -1.20 -0.73 9.47
C VAL A 145 -2.46 -0.08 10.02
N ILE A 146 -3.13 -0.69 10.99
CA ILE A 146 -4.34 -0.12 11.63
C ILE A 146 -4.04 1.25 12.24
N GLN A 147 -2.91 1.40 12.94
CA GLN A 147 -2.52 2.70 13.50
C GLN A 147 -2.30 3.77 12.42
N ALA A 148 -1.69 3.41 11.29
CA ALA A 148 -1.54 4.32 10.16
C ALA A 148 -2.90 4.73 9.57
N CYS A 149 -3.82 3.77 9.45
CA CYS A 149 -5.19 4.05 9.00
C CYS A 149 -5.96 4.94 9.98
N LYS A 150 -5.84 4.73 11.30
CA LYS A 150 -6.46 5.59 12.29
C LYS A 150 -5.95 7.02 12.16
N LYS A 151 -4.62 7.20 12.12
CA LYS A 151 -4.00 8.51 12.00
C LYS A 151 -4.50 9.27 10.76
N ILE A 152 -4.62 8.59 9.62
CA ILE A 152 -5.05 9.26 8.38
C ILE A 152 -6.53 9.61 8.38
N ILE A 153 -7.38 8.79 9.01
CA ILE A 153 -8.81 9.08 9.17
C ILE A 153 -9.01 10.22 10.19
N GLU A 154 -8.29 10.19 11.32
CA GLU A 154 -8.38 11.19 12.40
C GLU A 154 -7.88 12.57 11.97
N LEU A 155 -6.80 12.64 11.18
CA LEU A 155 -6.26 13.90 10.67
C LEU A 155 -7.11 14.54 9.56
N GLY A 156 -8.06 13.80 8.96
CA GLY A 156 -8.79 14.27 7.79
C GLY A 156 -7.87 14.67 6.63
N LEU A 157 -8.27 15.68 5.85
CA LEU A 157 -7.45 16.26 4.78
C LEU A 157 -6.36 17.21 5.29
N GLU A 158 -6.11 17.29 6.60
CA GLU A 158 -5.12 18.23 7.11
C GLU A 158 -3.70 17.82 6.68
N PRO A 159 -2.87 18.79 6.26
CA PRO A 159 -1.52 18.51 5.80
C PRO A 159 -0.72 17.82 6.90
N ILE A 160 -0.08 16.72 6.51
CA ILE A 160 0.80 15.95 7.36
C ILE A 160 2.03 16.82 7.67
N GLN A 161 2.10 17.36 8.90
CA GLN A 161 3.32 18.00 9.39
C GLN A 161 4.40 16.95 9.66
N ASP A 162 5.62 17.33 9.27
CA ASP A 162 6.85 16.54 9.28
C ASP A 162 7.03 15.72 10.57
N TYR A 163 7.20 14.41 10.42
CA TYR A 163 7.91 13.60 11.42
C TYR A 163 9.38 13.61 11.02
N LYS A 164 10.18 14.41 11.75
CA LYS A 164 11.64 14.34 11.71
C LYS A 164 12.13 13.02 12.27
#